data_AF-A0A2U3B788-F1
#
_entry.id   AF-A0A2U3B788-F1
#
_cell.length_a   1.000
_cell.length_b   1.000
_cell.length_c   1.000
_cell.angle_alpha   90.00
_cell.angle_beta   90.00
_cell.angle_gamma   90.00
#
_symmetry.space_group_name_H-M   'P 1'
#
loop_
_entity.id
_entity.type
_entity.pdbx_description
1 polymer ?
#
loop_
_entity_poly.entity_id
_entity_poly.type
_entity_poly.pdbx_seq_one_letter_code
_entity_poly.pdbx_strand_id
1 'polypeptide(L)'
;MNIVAVTSCISGVAYTYMAAELLEQQCQQKGMNISIETQGAFSSGVSLTDEEIHNADVVVIITDTEIKGMQRFADCRQIKTDITGFLRNQIPVLQAIEKILETPPNTVKTV
;
A
#
# COMPACT_ATOMS: atom_id res chain seq x y z
N MET A 1 -4.06 14.74 -0.25
CA MET A 1 -4.35 13.32 -0.52
C MET A 1 -3.57 12.52 0.49
N ASN A 2 -4.27 11.72 1.29
CA ASN A 2 -3.70 10.86 2.31
C ASN A 2 -3.67 9.43 1.77
N ILE A 3 -2.49 8.85 1.69
CA ILE A 3 -2.29 7.49 1.21
C ILE A 3 -1.89 6.66 2.41
N VAL A 4 -2.48 5.48 2.55
CA VAL A 4 -1.93 4.46 3.43
C VAL A 4 -1.53 3.27 2.60
N ALA A 5 -0.50 2.54 3.01
CA ALA A 5 -0.07 1.34 2.32
C ALA A 5 0.23 0.20 3.29
N VAL A 6 0.11 -1.02 2.80
CA VAL A 6 0.56 -2.21 3.51
C VAL A 6 1.42 -3.06 2.59
N THR A 7 2.60 -3.43 3.06
CA THR A 7 3.51 -4.33 2.34
C THR A 7 3.68 -5.65 3.08
N SER A 8 3.67 -6.77 2.36
CA SER A 8 3.89 -8.09 2.98
C SER A 8 4.41 -9.13 1.98
N CYS A 9 5.48 -9.84 2.36
CA CYS A 9 6.10 -10.87 1.53
C CYS A 9 6.38 -12.14 2.34
N ILE A 10 6.04 -13.31 1.78
CA ILE A 10 6.26 -14.61 2.42
C ILE A 10 7.75 -14.92 2.61
N SER A 11 8.58 -14.44 1.69
CA SER A 11 10.00 -14.79 1.61
C SER A 11 10.87 -14.08 2.66
N GLY A 12 10.31 -13.09 3.36
CA GLY A 12 10.95 -12.45 4.51
C GLY A 12 10.76 -10.94 4.55
N VAL A 13 11.46 -10.31 5.49
CA VAL A 13 11.36 -8.87 5.78
C VAL A 13 12.00 -7.98 4.70
N ALA A 14 13.01 -8.47 3.97
CA ALA A 14 13.80 -7.64 3.06
C ALA A 14 12.95 -6.99 1.96
N TYR A 15 12.22 -7.80 1.17
CA TYR A 15 11.39 -7.25 0.10
C TYR A 15 10.19 -6.44 0.61
N THR A 16 9.67 -6.78 1.80
CA THR A 16 8.65 -5.98 2.48
C THR A 16 9.13 -4.55 2.74
N TYR A 17 10.32 -4.40 3.33
CA TYR A 17 10.90 -3.08 3.60
C TYR A 17 11.36 -2.37 2.33
N MET A 18 11.94 -3.08 1.36
CA MET A 18 12.33 -2.49 0.07
C MET A 18 11.14 -1.90 -0.68
N ALA A 19 10.02 -2.63 -0.71
CA ALA A 19 8.79 -2.13 -1.34
C ALA A 19 8.23 -0.91 -0.59
N ALA A 20 8.28 -0.91 0.75
CA ALA A 20 7.85 0.23 1.55
C ALA A 20 8.70 1.47 1.29
N GLU A 21 10.03 1.35 1.36
CA GLU A 21 10.96 2.46 1.13
C GLU A 21 10.84 3.01 -0.29
N LEU A 22 10.75 2.13 -1.30
CA LEU A 22 10.57 2.55 -2.68
C LEU A 22 9.26 3.33 -2.86
N LEU A 23 8.15 2.85 -2.28
CA LEU A 23 6.87 3.55 -2.36
C LEU A 23 6.93 4.92 -1.67
N GLU A 24 7.49 4.98 -0.47
CA GLU A 24 7.67 6.22 0.30
C GLU A 24 8.46 7.25 -0.51
N GLN A 25 9.60 6.86 -1.08
CA GLN A 25 10.43 7.74 -1.91
C GLN A 25 9.67 8.27 -3.14
N GLN A 26 8.90 7.42 -3.82
CA GLN A 26 8.13 7.82 -5.00
C GLN A 26 6.98 8.77 -4.65
N CYS A 27 6.29 8.51 -3.53
CA CYS A 27 5.27 9.40 -3.00
C CYS A 27 5.86 10.76 -2.60
N GLN A 28 6.99 10.77 -1.90
CA GLN A 28 7.68 11.99 -1.48
C GLN A 28 8.13 12.83 -2.68
N GLN A 29 8.67 12.20 -3.73
CA GLN A 29 9.06 12.90 -4.98
C GLN A 29 7.87 13.57 -5.67
N LYS A 30 6.66 13.04 -5.49
CA LYS A 30 5.41 13.58 -6.03
C LYS A 30 4.68 14.50 -5.05
N GLY A 31 5.23 14.76 -3.87
CA GLY A 31 4.60 15.58 -2.82
C GLY A 31 3.35 14.93 -2.20
N MET A 32 3.24 13.60 -2.27
CA MET A 32 2.13 12.84 -1.67
C MET A 32 2.48 12.41 -0.25
N ASN A 33 1.53 12.55 0.67
CA ASN A 33 1.69 12.08 2.04
C ASN A 33 1.30 10.61 2.14
N ILE A 34 2.17 9.78 2.72
CA ILE A 34 1.96 8.35 2.83
C ILE A 34 2.39 7.80 4.19
N SER A 35 1.55 6.93 4.76
CA SER A 35 1.89 6.08 5.92
C SER A 35 1.93 4.62 5.49
N ILE A 36 2.95 3.86 5.92
CA ILE A 36 3.15 2.47 5.45
C ILE A 36 3.22 1.49 6.62
N GLU A 37 2.34 0.49 6.60
CA GLU A 37 2.39 -0.69 7.47
C GLU A 37 3.23 -1.80 6.81
N THR A 38 4.12 -2.42 7.58
CA THR A 38 4.96 -3.52 7.10
C THR A 38 4.62 -4.81 7.85
N GLN A 39 4.22 -5.85 7.13
CA GLN A 39 3.90 -7.16 7.70
C GLN A 39 4.88 -8.22 7.20
N GLY A 40 5.92 -8.50 7.98
CA GLY A 40 6.85 -9.60 7.70
C GLY A 40 6.38 -10.95 8.25
N ALA A 41 6.98 -12.03 7.76
CA ALA A 41 6.65 -13.40 8.18
C ALA A 41 6.82 -13.64 9.70
N PHE A 42 7.82 -13.01 10.32
CA PHE A 42 8.16 -13.21 11.74
C PHE A 42 7.96 -11.97 12.62
N SER A 43 7.80 -10.80 12.01
CA SER A 43 7.63 -9.53 12.73
C SER A 43 6.76 -8.59 11.91
N SER A 44 5.75 -8.04 12.54
CA SER A 44 5.09 -6.82 12.06
C SER A 44 5.99 -5.63 12.41
N GLY A 45 6.26 -4.76 11.45
CA GLY A 45 6.96 -3.51 11.68
C GLY A 45 6.00 -2.42 12.16
N VAL A 46 6.09 -1.25 11.56
CA VAL A 46 5.16 -0.13 11.81
C VAL A 46 3.74 -0.57 11.44
N SER A 47 2.76 -0.28 12.29
CA SER A 47 1.34 -0.57 12.07
C SER A 47 0.58 0.73 11.88
N LEU A 48 -0.41 0.72 10.98
CA LEU A 48 -1.29 1.87 10.77
C LEU A 48 -2.30 1.96 11.91
N THR A 49 -2.51 3.19 12.37
CA THR A 49 -3.58 3.50 13.32
C THR A 49 -4.95 3.52 12.62
N ASP A 50 -6.02 3.29 13.37
CA ASP A 50 -7.38 3.35 12.82
C ASP A 50 -7.71 4.75 12.28
N GLU A 51 -7.13 5.80 12.88
CA GLU A 51 -7.28 7.19 12.43
C GLU A 51 -6.62 7.43 11.06
N GLU A 52 -5.42 6.88 10.83
CA GLU A 52 -4.75 6.97 9.53
C GLU A 52 -5.56 6.26 8.44
N ILE A 53 -6.12 5.08 8.75
CA ILE A 53 -6.93 4.31 7.81
C ILE A 53 -8.24 5.04 7.50
N HIS A 54 -8.90 5.60 8.52
CA HIS A 54 -10.15 6.34 8.36
C HIS A 54 -9.98 7.60 7.52
N ASN A 55 -8.86 8.31 7.69
CA ASN A 55 -8.55 9.53 6.96
C ASN A 55 -7.91 9.29 5.58
N ALA A 56 -7.71 8.03 5.18
CA ALA A 56 -7.07 7.66 3.92
C ALA A 56 -8.03 7.81 2.74
N ASP A 57 -7.54 8.45 1.67
CA ASP A 57 -8.26 8.52 0.39
C ASP A 57 -8.17 7.20 -0.39
N VAL A 58 -7.05 6.49 -0.21
CA VAL A 58 -6.72 5.22 -0.86
C VAL A 58 -5.77 4.38 0.00
N VAL A 59 -5.97 3.06 -0.06
CA VAL A 59 -5.09 2.04 0.49
C VAL A 59 -4.33 1.37 -0.65
N VAL A 60 -3.00 1.33 -0.57
CA VAL A 60 -2.13 0.59 -1.50
C VAL A 60 -1.67 -0.70 -0.84
N ILE A 61 -1.94 -1.84 -1.46
CA ILE A 61 -1.69 -3.17 -0.91
C ILE A 61 -0.69 -3.84 -1.83
N ILE A 62 0.53 -4.01 -1.33
CA ILE A 62 1.63 -4.62 -2.07
C ILE A 62 1.97 -5.93 -1.38
N THR A 63 1.47 -7.04 -1.90
CA THR A 63 1.60 -8.30 -1.16
C THR A 63 1.63 -9.55 -2.02
N ASP A 64 2.42 -10.52 -1.57
CA ASP A 64 2.41 -11.90 -2.07
C ASP A 64 1.65 -12.85 -1.14
N THR A 65 1.06 -12.34 -0.05
CA THR A 65 0.42 -13.11 1.03
C THR A 65 -0.88 -12.46 1.49
N GLU A 66 -1.61 -13.14 2.37
CA GLU A 66 -2.77 -12.52 3.01
C GLU A 66 -2.32 -11.43 4.00
N ILE A 67 -2.97 -10.27 3.91
CA ILE A 67 -2.79 -9.15 4.84
C ILE A 67 -3.61 -9.41 6.10
N LYS A 68 -2.96 -9.31 7.26
CA LYS A 68 -3.63 -9.36 8.57
C LYS A 68 -4.47 -8.11 8.78
N GLY A 69 -5.71 -8.29 9.22
CA GLY A 69 -6.61 -7.18 9.52
C GLY A 69 -7.13 -6.48 8.26
N MET A 70 -7.26 -7.20 7.14
CA MET A 70 -7.73 -6.69 5.86
C MET A 70 -9.09 -5.98 5.95
N GLN A 71 -9.94 -6.38 6.90
CA GLN A 71 -11.25 -5.76 7.13
C GLN A 71 -11.17 -4.25 7.45
N ARG A 72 -10.05 -3.76 7.99
CA ARG A 72 -9.85 -2.33 8.27
C ARG A 72 -9.90 -1.47 6.99
N PHE A 73 -9.56 -2.06 5.85
CA PHE A 73 -9.47 -1.38 4.56
C PHE A 73 -10.72 -1.55 3.68
N ALA A 74 -11.78 -2.20 4.19
CA ALA A 74 -12.94 -2.60 3.40
C ALA A 74 -13.67 -1.41 2.75
N ASP A 75 -13.77 -0.29 3.48
CA ASP A 75 -14.46 0.92 3.02
C ASP A 75 -13.54 1.92 2.28
N CYS A 76 -12.26 1.55 2.10
CA CYS A 76 -11.29 2.37 1.39
C CYS A 76 -11.28 2.00 -0.11
N ARG A 77 -10.87 2.96 -0.96
CA ARG A 77 -10.41 2.60 -2.31
C ARG A 77 -9.12 1.80 -2.20
N GLN A 78 -9.01 0.70 -2.93
CA GLN A 78 -7.88 -0.22 -2.82
C GLN A 78 -7.15 -0.33 -4.16
N ILE A 79 -5.83 -0.21 -4.12
CA ILE A 79 -4.94 -0.57 -5.22
C ILE A 79 -4.14 -1.79 -4.78
N LYS A 80 -4.18 -2.88 -5.54
CA LYS A 80 -3.53 -4.15 -5.21
C LYS A 80 -2.49 -4.52 -6.26
N THR A 81 -1.32 -4.96 -5.81
CA THR A 81 -0.27 -5.52 -6.67
C THR A 81 0.60 -6.49 -5.85
N ASP A 82 1.42 -7.28 -6.54
CA ASP A 82 2.39 -8.17 -5.90
C ASP A 82 3.74 -7.46 -5.66
N ILE A 83 4.54 -7.97 -4.72
CA ILE A 83 5.83 -7.35 -4.34
C ILE A 83 6.81 -7.35 -5.50
N THR A 84 6.84 -8.45 -6.27
CA THR A 84 7.79 -8.60 -7.38
C THR A 84 7.45 -7.65 -8.52
N GLY A 85 6.18 -7.54 -8.87
CA GLY A 85 5.63 -6.62 -9.87
C GLY A 85 5.94 -5.17 -9.50
N PHE A 86 5.69 -4.80 -8.24
CA PHE A 86 5.97 -3.45 -7.75
C PHE A 86 7.45 -3.09 -7.79
N LEU A 87 8.33 -3.96 -7.27
CA LEU A 87 9.78 -3.71 -7.26
C LEU A 87 10.38 -3.67 -8.67
N ARG A 88 9.76 -4.37 -9.64
CA ARG A 88 10.18 -4.32 -11.04
C ARG A 88 9.71 -3.05 -11.73
N ASN A 89 8.48 -2.62 -11.50
CA ASN A 89 7.89 -1.46 -12.14
C ASN A 89 6.79 -0.83 -11.27
N GLN A 90 7.13 0.25 -10.58
CA GLN A 90 6.23 1.01 -9.73
C GLN A 90 5.27 1.94 -10.50
N ILE A 91 5.52 2.20 -11.79
CA ILE A 91 4.77 3.20 -12.58
C ILE A 91 3.26 2.93 -12.60
N PRO A 92 2.77 1.69 -12.82
CA PRO A 92 1.34 1.40 -12.85
C PRO A 92 0.64 1.70 -11.52
N VAL A 93 1.31 1.45 -10.39
CA VAL A 93 0.78 1.77 -9.05
C VAL A 93 0.68 3.28 -8.87
N LEU A 94 1.73 4.03 -9.21
CA LEU A 94 1.72 5.49 -9.08
C LEU A 94 0.64 6.14 -9.97
N GLN A 95 0.50 5.66 -11.21
CA GLN A 95 -0.58 6.11 -12.10
C GLN A 95 -1.97 5.72 -11.60
N ALA A 96 -2.09 4.56 -10.94
CA ALA A 96 -3.34 4.15 -10.32
C ALA A 96 -3.69 5.06 -9.14
N ILE A 97 -2.73 5.43 -8.30
CA ILE A 97 -2.92 6.37 -7.19
C ILE A 97 -3.45 7.71 -7.71
N GLU A 98 -2.82 8.29 -8.75
CA GLU A 98 -3.24 9.58 -9.31
C GLU A 98 -4.69 9.57 -9.83
N LYS A 99 -5.15 8.44 -10.39
CA LYS A 99 -6.48 8.31 -11.00
C LYS A 99 -7.55 7.78 -10.03
N ILE A 100 -7.17 7.26 -8.87
CA ILE A 100 -8.12 6.55 -7.99
C ILE A 100 -9.20 7.47 -7.44
N LEU A 101 -8.90 8.77 -7.28
CA LEU A 101 -9.86 9.76 -6.80
C LEU A 101 -11.03 9.99 -7.76
N GLU A 102 -10.86 9.68 -9.05
CA GLU A 102 -11.92 9.73 -10.06
C GLU A 102 -12.88 8.55 -9.96
N THR A 103 -12.53 7.51 -9.20
CA THR A 103 -13.33 6.30 -9.02
C THR A 103 -14.23 6.39 -7.77
N PRO A 104 -15.39 5.70 -7.77
CA PRO A 104 -16.25 5.67 -6.59
C PRO A 104 -15.52 5.03 -5.38
N PRO A 105 -15.91 5.40 -4.15
CA PRO A 105 -15.45 4.71 -2.94
C PRO A 105 -15.67 3.20 -3.04
N ASN A 106 -14.87 2.41 -2.33
CA ASN A 106 -14.89 0.93 -2.33
C ASN A 106 -14.46 0.27 -3.66
N THR A 107 -13.86 1.02 -4.58
CA THR A 107 -13.26 0.45 -5.78
C THR A 107 -11.99 -0.34 -5.42
N VAL A 108 -11.90 -1.58 -5.90
CA VAL A 108 -10.68 -2.40 -5.83
C VAL A 108 -10.08 -2.48 -7.23
N LYS A 109 -8.85 -1.98 -7.39
CA LYS A 109 -8.10 -2.03 -8.63
C LYS A 109 -6.84 -2.85 -8.47
N THR A 110 -6.71 -3.92 -9.26
CA THR A 110 -5.47 -4.71 -9.34
C THR A 110 -4.62 -4.23 -10.51
N VAL A 111 -3.33 -4.03 -10.30
CA VAL A 111 -2.37 -3.52 -11.30
C VAL A 111 -1.10 -4.34 -11.37
#